data_AF-A0A517YMI0-F1
#
_entry.id   AF-A0A517YMI0-F1
#
_cell.length_a   1.000
_cell.length_b   1.000
_cell.length_c   1.000
_cell.angle_alpha   90.00
_cell.angle_beta   90.00
_cell.angle_gamma   90.00
#
_symmetry.space_group_name_H-M   'P 1'
#
loop_
_entity.id
_entity.type
_entity.pdbx_description
1 polymer ?
#
loop_
_entity_poly.entity_id
_entity_poly.type
_entity_poly.pdbx_seq_one_letter_code
_entity_poly.pdbx_strand_id
1 'polypeptide(L)' 'MHNRRLTRLTNVHIKSADHHSAMLSIFAAFYNFCRKHQSCGKRKQTPAMVAGLTDRVWTIKELLEAAA' A
#
# COMPACT_ATOMS: atom_id res chain seq x y z
N MET A 1 -5.76 12.98 -2.87
CA MET A 1 -4.52 12.28 -3.29
C MET A 1 -3.89 11.61 -2.07
N HIS A 2 -3.72 10.28 -2.06
CA HIS A 2 -3.13 9.58 -0.91
C HIS A 2 -1.58 9.53 -0.92
N ASN A 3 -0.93 9.84 -2.06
CA ASN A 3 0.53 9.83 -2.15
C ASN A 3 1.04 11.06 -2.93
N ARG A 4 1.55 12.07 -2.22
CA ARG A 4 2.10 13.31 -2.81
C ARG A 4 3.50 13.14 -3.39
N ARG A 5 4.17 11.99 -3.17
CA ARG A 5 5.53 11.73 -3.68
C ARG A 5 5.57 11.61 -5.20
N LEU A 6 4.44 11.23 -5.82
CA LEU A 6 4.24 11.17 -7.26
C LEU A 6 4.09 12.55 -7.93
N THR A 7 3.80 13.60 -7.15
CA THR A 7 3.57 14.95 -7.68
C THR A 7 4.90 15.70 -7.77
N ARG A 8 5.30 16.10 -8.99
CA ARG A 8 6.50 16.92 -9.22
C ARG A 8 6.34 18.33 -8.65
N LEU A 9 7.47 19.02 -8.44
CA LEU A 9 7.55 20.38 -7.89
C LEU A 9 6.91 20.52 -6.50
N THR A 10 6.95 19.46 -5.69
CA THR A 10 6.53 19.47 -4.29
C THR A 10 7.69 19.05 -3.38
N ASN A 11 7.68 19.53 -2.13
CA ASN A 11 8.67 19.15 -1.11
C ASN A 11 8.63 17.66 -0.74
N VAL A 12 7.54 16.96 -1.05
CA VAL A 12 7.37 15.52 -0.78
C VAL A 12 7.88 14.67 -1.95
N HIS A 13 8.21 15.26 -3.10
CA HIS A 13 8.71 14.49 -4.25
C HIS A 13 10.08 13.87 -3.94
N ILE A 14 10.19 12.56 -4.20
CA ILE A 14 11.46 11.83 -4.05
C ILE A 14 12.22 11.92 -5.37
N LYS A 15 13.44 12.48 -5.32
CA LYS A 15 14.30 12.67 -6.50
C LYS A 15 15.06 11.41 -6.92
N SER A 16 15.46 10.58 -5.95
CA SER A 16 16.13 9.31 -6.23
C SER A 16 15.11 8.29 -6.74
N ALA A 17 15.38 7.71 -7.91
CA ALA A 17 14.53 6.71 -8.53
C ALA A 17 14.37 5.46 -7.63
N ASP A 18 15.47 5.01 -7.02
CA ASP A 18 15.49 3.81 -6.17
C ASP A 18 14.63 4.00 -4.93
N HIS A 19 14.78 5.14 -4.25
CA HIS A 19 13.96 5.46 -3.07
C HIS A 19 12.49 5.66 -3.44
N HIS A 20 12.22 6.24 -4.61
CA HIS A 20 10.84 6.43 -5.07
C HIS A 20 10.18 5.09 -5.38
N SER A 21 10.91 4.18 -6.05
CA SER A 21 10.47 2.81 -6.33
C SER A 21 10.19 2.03 -5.03
N ALA A 22 11.14 2.03 -4.10
CA ALA A 22 11.00 1.37 -2.81
C ALA A 22 9.83 1.90 -1.96
N MET A 23 9.60 3.22 -1.98
CA MET A 23 8.46 3.79 -1.27
C MET A 23 7.12 3.38 -1.91
N LEU A 24 7.05 3.35 -3.24
CA LEU A 24 5.85 2.96 -3.96
C LEU A 24 5.50 1.48 -3.77
N SER A 25 6.50 0.59 -3.74
CA SER A 25 6.27 -0.84 -3.50
C SER A 25 5.68 -1.06 -2.11
N ILE A 26 6.25 -0.45 -1.07
CA ILE A 26 5.73 -0.53 0.30
C ILE A 26 4.31 0.05 0.38
N PHE A 27 4.06 1.18 -0.27
CA PHE A 27 2.73 1.79 -0.27
C PHE A 27 1.69 0.91 -0.97
N ALA A 28 2.04 0.33 -2.12
CA ALA A 28 1.17 -0.58 -2.85
C ALA A 28 0.84 -1.81 -2.00
N ALA A 29 1.83 -2.39 -1.32
CA ALA A 29 1.63 -3.52 -0.43
C ALA A 29 0.71 -3.16 0.75
N PHE A 30 0.99 -2.05 1.45
CA PHE A 30 0.15 -1.56 2.55
C PHE A 30 -1.30 -1.28 2.10
N TYR A 31 -1.47 -0.63 0.95
CA TYR A 31 -2.78 -0.25 0.43
C TYR A 31 -3.63 -1.48 0.09
N ASN A 32 -3.01 -2.56 -0.42
CA ASN A 32 -3.72 -3.77 -0.83
C ASN A 32 -3.93 -4.79 0.30
N PHE A 33 -2.98 -4.93 1.24
CA PHE A 33 -3.00 -6.01 2.24
C PHE A 33 -3.40 -5.55 3.65
N CYS A 34 -3.08 -4.32 4.04
CA CYS A 34 -3.31 -3.83 5.42
C CYS A 34 -4.50 -2.88 5.52
N ARG A 35 -4.69 -2.00 4.53
CA ARG A 35 -5.74 -0.98 4.56
C ARG A 35 -7.07 -1.55 4.09
N LYS A 36 -8.11 -1.35 4.90
CA LYS A 36 -9.50 -1.67 4.56
C LYS A 36 -10.10 -0.53 3.74
N HIS A 37 -10.83 -0.84 2.66
CA HIS A 37 -11.41 0.19 1.77
C HIS A 37 -12.92 0.11 1.76
N GLN A 38 -13.56 1.28 1.72
CA GLN A 38 -15.02 1.38 1.62
C GLN A 38 -15.55 0.89 0.26
N SER A 39 -14.74 1.00 -0.79
CA SER A 39 -15.08 0.52 -2.14
C SER A 39 -15.07 -1.01 -2.28
N CYS A 40 -14.47 -1.73 -1.33
CA CYS A 40 -14.35 -3.19 -1.35
C CYS A 40 -15.59 -3.93 -0.81
N GLY A 41 -16.76 -3.27 -0.74
CA GLY A 41 -18.06 -3.90 -0.48
C GLY A 41 -18.54 -3.90 0.99
N LYS A 42 -19.52 -4.78 1.30
CA LYS A 42 -20.30 -4.83 2.56
C LYS A 42 -19.51 -5.15 3.83
N ARG A 43 -18.21 -5.48 3.73
CA ARG A 43 -17.33 -5.79 4.87
C ARG A 43 -16.07 -4.94 4.74
N LYS A 44 -15.46 -4.57 5.86
CA LYS A 44 -14.18 -3.84 5.90
C LYS A 44 -13.04 -4.75 5.39
N GLN A 45 -13.04 -5.05 4.10
CA GLN A 45 -12.12 -5.93 3.38
C GLN A 45 -11.02 -5.11 2.71
N THR A 46 -9.90 -5.77 2.44
CA THR A 46 -8.80 -5.18 1.68
C THR A 46 -8.89 -5.62 0.21
N PRO A 47 -8.29 -4.88 -0.74
CA PRO A 47 -8.26 -5.28 -2.15
C PRO A 47 -7.70 -6.68 -2.36
N ALA A 48 -6.66 -7.06 -1.61
CA ALA A 48 -6.10 -8.40 -1.67
C ALA A 48 -7.10 -9.48 -1.24
N MET A 49 -8.02 -9.19 -0.31
CA MET A 49 -9.09 -10.11 0.06
C MET A 49 -10.15 -10.24 -1.04
N VAL A 50 -10.55 -9.13 -1.67
CA VAL A 50 -11.51 -9.16 -2.77
C VAL A 50 -10.95 -9.91 -3.98
N ALA A 51 -9.64 -9.80 -4.21
CA ALA A 51 -8.92 -10.54 -5.24
C ALA A 51 -8.66 -12.02 -4.88
N GLY A 52 -9.02 -12.48 -3.67
CA GLY A 52 -8.80 -13.87 -3.24
C GLY A 52 -7.33 -14.23 -2.95
N LEU A 53 -6.46 -13.24 -2.72
CA LEU A 53 -5.04 -13.45 -2.41
C LEU A 53 -4.79 -13.74 -0.92
N THR A 54 -5.73 -13.35 -0.05
CA THR A 54 -5.64 -13.54 1.40
C THR A 54 -7.04 -13.53 2.01
N ASP A 55 -7.25 -14.33 3.06
CA ASP A 55 -8.52 -14.37 3.79
C ASP A 55 -8.55 -13.45 5.01
N ARG A 56 -7.41 -12.82 5.33
CA ARG A 56 -7.25 -11.92 6.47
C ARG A 56 -6.60 -10.60 6.08
N VAL A 57 -6.84 -9.59 6.93
CA VAL A 57 -6.14 -8.30 6.85
C VAL A 57 -4.76 -8.45 7.47
N TRP A 58 -3.73 -8.02 6.75
CA TRP A 58 -2.37 -8.10 7.23
C TRP A 58 -2.07 -7.01 8.26
N THR A 59 -1.31 -7.37 9.27
CA THR A 59 -0.67 -6.41 10.17
C THR A 59 0.54 -5.77 9.49
N ILE A 60 0.97 -4.60 9.98
CA ILE A 60 2.22 -3.96 9.50
C ILE A 60 3.43 -4.88 9.77
N LYS A 61 3.41 -5.66 10.86
CA LYS A 61 4.48 -6.62 11.17
C LYS A 61 4.58 -7.70 10.09
N GLU A 62 3.46 -8.35 9.75
CA GLU A 62 3.43 -9.36 8.68
C GLU A 62 3.89 -8.79 7.34
N LEU A 63 3.51 -7.54 7.02
CA LEU A 63 3.96 -6.86 5.81
C LEU A 63 5.49 -6.70 5.76
N LEU A 64 6.09 -6.29 6.88
CA LEU A 64 7.54 -6.08 6.97
C LEU A 64 8.30 -7.41 6.96
N GLU A 65 7.77 -8.44 7.62
CA GLU A 65 8.33 -9.80 7.60
C GLU A 65 8.29 -10.42 6.19
N ALA A 66 7.25 -10.14 5.40
CA ALA A 66 7.17 -10.60 4.01
C ALA A 66 8.05 -9.82 3.03
N ALA A 67 8.58 -8.66 3.44
CA ALA A 67 9.46 -7.81 2.63
C ALA A 67 10.95 -7.99 2.94
N ALA A 68 11.27 -8.69 4.05
CA ALA A 68 12.63 -9.06 4.45
C ALA A 68 13.15 -10.24 3.62
#